data_AF-A0A535S8A2-F1
#
_entry.id   AF-A0A535S8A2-F1
#
_cell.length_a   1.000
_cell.length_b   1.000
_cell.length_c   1.000
_cell.angle_alpha   90.00
_cell.angle_beta   90.00
_cell.angle_gamma   90.00
#
_symmetry.space_group_name_H-M   'P 1'
#
loop_
_entity.id
_entity.type
_entity.pdbx_description
1 polymer ?
#
loop_
_entity_poly.entity_id
_entity_poly.type
_entity_poly.pdbx_seq_one_letter_code
_entity_poly.pdbx_strand_id
1 'polypeptide(L)'
;MDMEDRVSTDITAINTDDKRIGIYALGIALLAIISFVNFFLLTFVPLPPSINQILTMFDYVVALIFLADFVFRFIRAPKKWAYMRTWGWLDLLSGVPIPFFSIARIVRVARVAVAVRRMRYKDVEHSITKHPARSALIATGFLALLVVVAGSALELQFEANAPHANIHTGGDALWWAMVSIATVGYGD
;
A
#
# COMPACT_ATOMS: atom_id res chain seq x y z
N MET A 1 14.60 -29.70 30.93
CA MET A 1 14.45 -28.74 29.81
C MET A 1 15.81 -28.09 29.66
N ASP A 2 16.58 -28.67 28.77
CA ASP A 2 18.02 -28.54 28.74
C ASP A 2 18.45 -27.21 28.11
N MET A 3 19.66 -26.77 28.44
CA MET A 3 20.16 -25.45 28.06
C MET A 3 20.26 -25.29 26.53
N GLU A 4 20.51 -26.39 25.81
CA GLU A 4 20.55 -26.44 24.34
C GLU A 4 19.17 -26.25 23.70
N ASP A 5 18.11 -26.81 24.29
CA ASP A 5 16.73 -26.63 23.81
C ASP A 5 16.28 -25.16 23.94
N ARG A 6 16.70 -24.49 25.02
CA ARG A 6 16.40 -23.06 25.22
C ARG A 6 17.09 -22.19 24.18
N VAL A 7 18.37 -22.44 23.91
CA VAL A 7 19.14 -21.70 22.89
C VAL A 7 18.58 -21.93 21.49
N SER A 8 18.22 -23.17 21.15
CA SER A 8 17.58 -23.49 19.86
C SER A 8 16.23 -22.80 19.68
N THR A 9 15.42 -22.75 20.74
CA THR A 9 14.10 -22.09 20.74
C THR A 9 14.23 -20.57 20.63
N ASP A 10 15.19 -19.96 21.32
CA ASP A 10 15.42 -18.52 21.25
C ASP A 10 15.97 -18.10 19.87
N ILE A 11 16.89 -18.87 19.29
CA ILE A 11 17.42 -18.61 17.93
C ILE A 11 16.32 -18.75 16.87
N THR A 12 15.44 -19.75 16.99
CA THR A 12 14.32 -19.91 16.05
C THR A 12 13.29 -18.80 16.19
N ALA A 13 12.97 -18.36 17.41
CA ALA A 13 12.06 -17.25 17.66
C ALA A 13 12.60 -15.92 17.10
N ILE A 14 13.85 -15.57 17.39
CA ILE A 14 14.51 -14.34 16.88
C ILE A 14 14.51 -14.32 15.35
N ASN A 15 14.86 -15.45 14.72
CA ASN A 15 14.89 -15.56 13.27
C ASN A 15 13.49 -15.46 12.64
N THR A 16 12.43 -15.88 13.34
CA THR A 16 11.05 -15.74 12.83
C THR A 16 10.48 -14.33 12.93
N ASP A 17 10.90 -13.56 13.93
CA ASP A 17 10.44 -12.17 14.10
C ASP A 17 11.11 -11.22 13.10
N ASP A 18 12.43 -11.33 12.90
CA ASP A 18 13.13 -10.53 11.87
C ASP A 18 12.56 -10.79 10.46
N LYS A 19 12.19 -12.04 10.15
CA LYS A 19 11.53 -12.41 8.88
C LYS A 19 10.19 -11.73 8.68
N ARG A 20 9.35 -11.67 9.73
CA ARG A 20 8.01 -11.05 9.66
C ARG A 20 8.13 -9.54 9.45
N ILE A 21 9.14 -8.92 10.06
CA ILE A 21 9.39 -7.48 9.98
C ILE A 21 9.84 -7.07 8.57
N GLY A 22 10.76 -7.81 7.93
CA GLY A 22 11.27 -7.48 6.59
C GLY A 22 10.22 -7.60 5.47
N ILE A 23 9.44 -8.68 5.46
CA ILE A 23 8.37 -8.92 4.47
C ILE A 23 7.27 -7.87 4.59
N TYR A 24 6.85 -7.59 5.82
CA TYR A 24 5.86 -6.56 6.10
C TYR A 24 6.38 -5.17 5.67
N ALA A 25 7.65 -4.86 5.93
CA ALA A 25 8.28 -3.61 5.51
C ALA A 25 8.29 -3.45 3.99
N LEU A 26 8.52 -4.54 3.24
CA LEU A 26 8.47 -4.55 1.78
C LEU A 26 7.07 -4.21 1.25
N GLY A 27 6.01 -4.80 1.81
CA GLY A 27 4.64 -4.49 1.41
C GLY A 27 4.26 -3.02 1.64
N ILE A 28 4.61 -2.49 2.82
CA ILE A 28 4.37 -1.08 3.16
C ILE A 28 5.17 -0.15 2.25
N ALA A 29 6.41 -0.51 1.95
CA ALA A 29 7.27 0.21 1.02
C ALA A 29 6.63 0.33 -0.36
N LEU A 30 6.17 -0.79 -0.92
CA LEU A 30 5.52 -0.84 -2.22
C LEU A 30 4.23 0.00 -2.26
N LEU A 31 3.36 -0.12 -1.25
CA LEU A 31 2.15 0.69 -1.14
C LEU A 31 2.44 2.19 -1.06
N ALA A 32 3.52 2.58 -0.38
CA ALA A 32 3.93 3.96 -0.31
C ALA A 32 4.52 4.48 -1.63
N ILE A 33 5.23 3.65 -2.39
CA ILE A 33 5.70 3.99 -3.74
C ILE A 33 4.51 4.29 -4.63
N ILE A 34 3.49 3.41 -4.69
CA ILE A 34 2.28 3.70 -5.48
C ILE A 34 1.59 4.97 -4.97
N SER A 35 1.47 5.15 -3.66
CA SER A 35 0.87 6.37 -3.09
C SER A 35 1.61 7.63 -3.52
N PHE A 36 2.94 7.58 -3.58
CA PHE A 36 3.77 8.69 -4.03
C PHE A 36 3.60 8.97 -5.53
N VAL A 37 3.53 7.93 -6.36
CA VAL A 37 3.25 8.08 -7.79
C VAL A 37 1.85 8.69 -7.99
N ASN A 38 0.82 8.18 -7.31
CA ASN A 38 -0.52 8.75 -7.36
C ASN A 38 -0.56 10.21 -6.91
N PHE A 39 0.17 10.55 -5.84
CA PHE A 39 0.33 11.92 -5.41
C PHE A 39 0.92 12.81 -6.51
N PHE A 40 2.01 12.35 -7.13
CA PHE A 40 2.68 13.08 -8.20
C PHE A 40 1.74 13.30 -9.38
N LEU A 41 1.07 12.24 -9.84
CA LEU A 41 0.11 12.29 -10.94
C LEU A 41 -1.04 13.26 -10.65
N LEU A 42 -1.69 13.15 -9.49
CA LEU A 42 -2.81 14.01 -9.10
C LEU A 42 -2.41 15.49 -8.91
N THR A 43 -1.13 15.79 -8.70
CA THR A 43 -0.67 17.15 -8.39
C THR A 43 -0.07 17.86 -9.59
N PHE A 44 0.69 17.14 -10.43
CA PHE A 44 1.47 17.72 -11.51
C PHE A 44 0.91 17.43 -12.90
N VAL A 45 0.03 16.43 -13.04
CA VAL A 45 -0.54 16.05 -14.34
C VAL A 45 -2.01 16.49 -14.38
N PRO A 46 -2.43 17.26 -15.40
CA PRO A 46 -3.84 17.59 -15.60
C PRO A 46 -4.58 16.34 -16.11
N LEU A 47 -5.13 15.56 -15.19
CA LEU A 47 -5.86 14.35 -15.50
C LEU A 47 -7.36 14.62 -15.66
N PRO A 48 -8.05 13.88 -16.55
CA PRO A 48 -9.52 13.89 -16.64
C PRO A 48 -10.18 13.60 -15.28
N PRO A 49 -11.36 14.17 -14.99
CA PRO A 49 -12.08 13.96 -13.74
C PRO A 49 -12.32 12.48 -13.41
N SER A 50 -12.53 11.66 -14.44
CA SER A 50 -12.78 10.23 -14.33
C SER A 50 -11.55 9.44 -13.86
N ILE A 51 -10.36 9.75 -14.40
CA ILE A 51 -9.08 9.16 -13.94
C ILE A 51 -8.73 9.67 -12.54
N ASN A 52 -8.99 10.95 -12.24
CA ASN A 52 -8.81 11.49 -10.88
C ASN A 52 -9.65 10.73 -9.85
N GLN A 53 -10.88 10.33 -10.21
CA GLN A 53 -11.75 9.55 -9.35
C GLN A 53 -11.12 8.18 -9.00
N ILE A 54 -10.57 7.47 -9.99
CA ILE A 54 -9.88 6.18 -9.81
C ILE A 54 -8.71 6.33 -8.84
N LEU A 55 -7.81 7.27 -9.14
CA LEU A 55 -6.59 7.49 -8.34
C LEU A 55 -6.92 7.94 -6.92
N THR A 56 -7.99 8.72 -6.75
CA THR A 56 -8.45 9.19 -5.43
C THR A 56 -9.08 8.07 -4.62
N MET A 57 -9.94 7.24 -5.23
CA MET A 57 -10.49 6.04 -4.58
C MET A 57 -9.39 5.11 -4.09
N PHE A 58 -8.39 4.89 -4.94
CA PHE A 58 -7.23 4.09 -4.59
C PHE A 58 -6.42 4.70 -3.44
N ASP A 59 -6.15 6.01 -3.49
CA ASP A 59 -5.45 6.74 -2.44
C ASP A 59 -6.16 6.61 -1.08
N TYR A 60 -7.51 6.59 -1.08
CA TYR A 60 -8.30 6.34 0.13
C TYR A 60 -8.14 4.93 0.69
N VAL A 61 -8.17 3.91 -0.17
CA VAL A 61 -7.98 2.52 0.27
C VAL A 61 -6.60 2.35 0.90
N VAL A 62 -5.56 2.89 0.25
CA VAL A 62 -4.20 2.81 0.81
C VAL A 62 -4.09 3.61 2.11
N ALA A 63 -4.67 4.80 2.19
CA ALA A 63 -4.73 5.58 3.43
C ALA A 63 -5.32 4.76 4.59
N LEU A 64 -6.43 4.07 4.34
CA LEU A 64 -7.10 3.24 5.33
C LEU A 64 -6.21 2.09 5.82
N ILE A 65 -5.43 1.47 4.93
CA ILE A 65 -4.45 0.43 5.29
C ILE A 65 -3.37 1.00 6.23
N PHE A 66 -2.82 2.18 5.91
CA PHE A 66 -1.86 2.86 6.77
C PHE A 66 -2.44 3.27 8.13
N LEU A 67 -3.71 3.70 8.15
CA LEU A 67 -4.41 4.02 9.39
C LEU A 67 -4.60 2.79 10.26
N ALA A 68 -5.06 1.69 9.68
CA ALA A 68 -5.22 0.43 10.39
C ALA A 68 -3.88 -0.03 10.97
N ASP A 69 -2.80 0.04 10.19
CA ASP A 69 -1.46 -0.27 10.67
C ASP A 69 -1.04 0.59 11.86
N PHE A 70 -1.24 1.91 11.77
CA PHE A 70 -0.96 2.83 12.86
C PHE A 70 -1.75 2.43 14.12
N VAL A 71 -3.05 2.16 13.99
CA VAL A 71 -3.90 1.75 15.11
C VAL A 71 -3.38 0.46 15.76
N PHE A 72 -3.02 -0.55 14.96
CA PHE A 72 -2.45 -1.80 15.48
C PHE A 72 -1.15 -1.56 16.26
N ARG A 73 -0.26 -0.72 15.73
CA ARG A 73 1.01 -0.36 16.39
C ARG A 73 0.79 0.45 17.65
N PHE A 74 -0.15 1.39 17.62
CA PHE A 74 -0.49 2.24 18.74
C PHE A 74 -1.05 1.43 19.92
N ILE A 75 -1.91 0.43 19.64
CA ILE A 75 -2.47 -0.46 20.66
C ILE A 75 -1.39 -1.35 21.29
N ARG A 76 -0.45 -1.88 20.48
CA ARG A 76 0.64 -2.74 20.96
C ARG A 76 1.79 -1.99 21.65
N ALA A 77 1.87 -0.68 21.54
CA ALA A 77 2.99 0.09 22.09
C ALA A 77 2.95 0.10 23.63
N PRO A 78 4.01 -0.37 24.32
CA PRO A 78 4.04 -0.44 25.79
C PRO A 78 4.04 0.94 26.47
N LYS A 79 4.52 1.99 25.78
CA LYS A 79 4.49 3.39 26.24
C LYS A 79 3.89 4.30 25.16
N LYS A 80 2.56 4.38 25.14
CA LYS A 80 1.76 5.12 24.13
C LYS A 80 2.21 6.57 23.93
N TRP A 81 2.51 7.27 25.03
CA TRP A 81 2.89 8.69 25.00
C TRP A 81 4.30 8.93 24.47
N ALA A 82 5.25 8.05 24.83
CA ALA A 82 6.59 8.10 24.26
C ALA A 82 6.52 7.84 22.76
N TYR A 83 5.78 6.81 22.32
CA TYR A 83 5.59 6.51 20.91
C TYR A 83 4.99 7.69 20.12
N MET A 84 3.93 8.32 20.62
CA MET A 84 3.28 9.47 19.97
C MET A 84 4.21 10.67 19.82
N ARG A 85 5.01 10.99 20.85
CA ARG A 85 5.91 12.15 20.89
C ARG A 85 7.10 12.00 19.95
N THR A 86 7.62 10.79 19.78
CA THR A 86 8.76 10.58 18.89
C THR A 86 8.32 10.49 17.44
N TRP A 87 7.38 9.58 17.11
CA TRP A 87 7.11 9.22 15.71
C TRP A 87 5.64 8.87 15.42
N GLY A 88 4.83 8.56 16.42
CA GLY A 88 3.43 8.16 16.23
C GLY A 88 2.57 9.24 15.58
N TRP A 89 2.95 10.51 15.70
CA TRP A 89 2.27 11.60 15.00
C TRP A 89 2.44 11.52 13.46
N LEU A 90 3.59 11.05 12.95
CA LEU A 90 3.80 10.85 11.50
C LEU A 90 3.04 9.64 10.97
N ASP A 91 3.05 8.53 11.72
CA ASP A 91 2.27 7.33 11.37
C ASP A 91 0.77 7.66 11.37
N LEU A 92 0.27 8.42 12.36
CA LEU A 92 -1.11 8.90 12.40
C LEU A 92 -1.41 9.79 11.19
N LEU A 93 -0.56 10.78 10.91
CA LEU A 93 -0.76 11.70 9.79
C LEU A 93 -0.83 10.95 8.47
N SER A 94 0.01 9.91 8.30
CA SER A 94 0.03 9.09 7.09
C SER A 94 -1.28 8.33 6.83
N GLY A 95 -2.02 7.98 7.89
CA GLY A 95 -3.26 7.20 7.79
C GLY A 95 -4.51 8.03 7.47
N VAL A 96 -4.49 9.35 7.65
CA VAL A 96 -5.74 10.13 7.52
C VAL A 96 -6.08 10.40 6.05
N PRO A 97 -7.26 9.98 5.56
CA PRO A 97 -7.74 10.35 4.23
C PRO A 97 -8.30 11.79 4.25
N ILE A 98 -7.47 12.81 4.03
CA ILE A 98 -7.93 14.22 3.96
C ILE A 98 -7.84 14.72 2.52
N PRO A 99 -8.97 14.93 1.82
CA PRO A 99 -8.97 15.41 0.43
C PRO A 99 -9.03 16.94 0.28
N PHE A 100 -9.44 17.71 1.30
CA PHE A 100 -9.89 19.10 1.10
C PHE A 100 -8.87 20.21 1.43
N PHE A 101 -7.68 19.90 1.96
CA PHE A 101 -6.74 20.94 2.44
C PHE A 101 -5.30 20.71 1.95
N SER A 102 -4.48 21.77 1.95
CA SER A 102 -3.02 21.69 1.79
C SER A 102 -2.35 20.65 2.71
N ILE A 103 -3.00 20.31 3.82
CA ILE A 103 -2.64 19.24 4.76
C ILE A 103 -2.60 17.87 4.07
N ALA A 104 -3.42 17.64 3.03
CA ALA A 104 -3.38 16.44 2.18
C ALA A 104 -1.98 16.21 1.60
N ARG A 105 -1.26 17.29 1.23
CA ARG A 105 0.12 17.18 0.73
C ARG A 105 1.07 16.72 1.84
N ILE A 106 0.89 17.23 3.06
CA ILE A 106 1.72 16.85 4.22
C ILE A 106 1.50 15.38 4.58
N VAL A 107 0.24 14.91 4.58
CA VAL A 107 -0.13 13.50 4.78
C VAL A 107 0.58 12.59 3.78
N ARG A 108 0.56 12.96 2.49
CA ARG A 108 1.19 12.17 1.42
C ARG A 108 2.72 12.11 1.56
N VAL A 109 3.35 13.22 1.90
CA VAL A 109 4.79 13.27 2.21
C VAL A 109 5.12 12.42 3.45
N ALA A 110 4.28 12.44 4.48
CA ALA A 110 4.46 11.63 5.68
C ALA A 110 4.42 10.12 5.37
N ARG A 111 3.54 9.65 4.48
CA ARG A 111 3.51 8.24 4.03
C ARG A 111 4.84 7.80 3.43
N VAL A 112 5.43 8.63 2.57
CA VAL A 112 6.74 8.34 1.96
C VAL A 112 7.84 8.33 3.01
N ALA A 113 7.86 9.32 3.90
CA ALA A 113 8.84 9.38 4.98
C ALA A 113 8.76 8.13 5.90
N VAL A 114 7.54 7.69 6.22
CA VAL A 114 7.30 6.46 7.00
C VAL A 114 7.81 5.23 6.24
N ALA A 115 7.55 5.13 4.94
CA ALA A 115 7.99 4.00 4.13
C ALA A 115 9.51 3.92 3.96
N VAL A 116 10.15 5.04 3.62
CA VAL A 116 11.61 5.14 3.52
C VAL A 116 12.27 4.80 4.85
N ARG A 117 11.70 5.23 5.98
CA ARG A 117 12.20 4.86 7.31
C ARG A 117 12.06 3.35 7.58
N ARG A 118 10.96 2.74 7.16
CA ARG A 118 10.69 1.31 7.34
C ARG A 118 11.55 0.45 6.42
N MET A 119 12.01 1.00 5.29
CA MET A 119 13.01 0.37 4.43
C MET A 119 14.38 0.36 5.13
N ARG A 120 14.67 -0.73 5.83
CA ARG A 120 16.06 -1.06 6.19
C ARG A 120 16.60 -1.96 5.08
N TYR A 121 17.52 -1.43 4.27
CA TYR A 121 18.06 -2.12 3.09
C TYR A 121 18.49 -3.57 3.35
N LYS A 122 19.07 -3.86 4.53
CA LYS A 122 19.50 -5.20 4.93
C LYS A 122 18.35 -6.19 5.13
N ASP A 123 17.19 -5.73 5.57
CA ASP A 123 16.03 -6.59 5.87
C ASP A 123 15.26 -6.96 4.58
N VAL A 124 15.31 -6.07 3.57
CA VAL A 124 14.69 -6.28 2.25
C VAL A 124 15.46 -7.29 1.42
N GLU A 125 16.79 -7.13 1.32
CA GLU A 125 17.66 -8.05 0.58
C GLU A 125 17.59 -9.48 1.14
N HIS A 126 17.54 -9.62 2.47
CA HIS A 126 17.41 -10.90 3.15
C HIS A 126 16.04 -11.56 2.92
N SER A 127 14.97 -10.76 2.86
CA SER A 127 13.61 -11.26 2.64
C SER A 127 13.37 -11.77 1.22
N ILE A 128 13.97 -11.11 0.21
CA ILE A 128 13.86 -11.50 -1.20
C ILE A 128 14.62 -12.81 -1.46
N THR A 129 15.83 -12.94 -0.90
CA THR A 129 16.73 -14.08 -1.19
C THR A 129 16.39 -15.36 -0.42
N LYS A 130 15.87 -15.26 0.82
CA LYS A 130 15.60 -16.44 1.65
C LYS A 130 14.16 -16.96 1.60
N HIS A 131 13.19 -16.16 1.17
CA HIS A 131 11.77 -16.53 1.16
C HIS A 131 11.05 -16.16 -0.13
N PRO A 132 11.42 -16.78 -1.27
CA PRO A 132 10.93 -16.40 -2.59
C PRO A 132 9.40 -16.52 -2.70
N ALA A 133 8.77 -17.52 -2.07
CA ALA A 133 7.32 -17.72 -2.17
C ALA A 133 6.51 -16.56 -1.55
N ARG A 134 6.89 -16.04 -0.39
CA ARG A 134 6.16 -14.92 0.25
C ARG A 134 6.46 -13.59 -0.42
N SER A 135 7.71 -13.38 -0.83
CA SER A 135 8.11 -12.22 -1.62
C SER A 135 7.42 -12.20 -2.98
N ALA A 136 7.25 -13.37 -3.60
CA ALA A 136 6.46 -13.55 -4.82
C ALA A 136 4.99 -13.20 -4.59
N LEU A 137 4.36 -13.67 -3.51
CA LEU A 137 2.97 -13.29 -3.20
C LEU A 137 2.78 -11.76 -3.06
N ILE A 138 3.69 -11.08 -2.35
CA ILE A 138 3.65 -9.62 -2.23
C ILE A 138 3.87 -8.95 -3.60
N ALA A 139 4.85 -9.41 -4.37
CA ALA A 139 5.15 -8.88 -5.69
C ALA A 139 3.99 -9.09 -6.67
N THR A 140 3.37 -10.28 -6.67
CA THR A 140 2.19 -10.60 -7.48
C THR A 140 0.99 -9.78 -7.06
N GLY A 141 0.73 -9.63 -5.75
CA GLY A 141 -0.36 -8.78 -5.25
C GLY A 141 -0.14 -7.31 -5.63
N PHE A 142 1.10 -6.83 -5.53
CA PHE A 142 1.47 -5.48 -5.98
C PHE A 142 1.30 -5.30 -7.48
N LEU A 143 1.71 -6.29 -8.29
CA LEU A 143 1.53 -6.26 -9.72
C LEU A 143 0.05 -6.26 -10.10
N ALA A 144 -0.76 -7.10 -9.45
CA ALA A 144 -2.20 -7.12 -9.63
C ALA A 144 -2.83 -5.74 -9.33
N LEU A 145 -2.37 -5.09 -8.25
CA LEU A 145 -2.81 -3.76 -7.87
C LEU A 145 -2.44 -2.70 -8.94
N LEU A 146 -1.22 -2.76 -9.49
CA LEU A 146 -0.80 -1.91 -10.60
C LEU A 146 -1.65 -2.14 -11.85
N VAL A 147 -1.92 -3.40 -12.19
CA VAL A 147 -2.75 -3.76 -13.34
C VAL A 147 -4.18 -3.24 -13.16
N VAL A 148 -4.77 -3.33 -11.96
CA VAL A 148 -6.11 -2.80 -11.71
C VAL A 148 -6.17 -1.28 -11.88
N VAL A 149 -5.20 -0.55 -11.30
CA VAL A 149 -5.19 0.93 -11.39
C VAL A 149 -4.88 1.41 -12.80
N ALA A 150 -3.82 0.88 -13.42
CA ALA A 150 -3.42 1.28 -14.76
C ALA A 150 -4.43 0.80 -15.82
N GLY A 151 -4.90 -0.44 -15.69
CA GLY A 151 -5.88 -1.04 -16.59
C GLY A 151 -7.21 -0.29 -16.57
N SER A 152 -7.75 0.01 -15.38
CA SER A 152 -8.97 0.82 -15.28
C SER A 152 -8.81 2.22 -15.88
N ALA A 153 -7.68 2.90 -15.63
CA ALA A 153 -7.43 4.22 -16.20
C ALA A 153 -7.27 4.20 -17.72
N LEU A 154 -6.58 3.20 -18.26
CA LEU A 154 -6.37 3.04 -19.71
C LEU A 154 -7.68 2.66 -20.41
N GLU A 155 -8.41 1.68 -19.89
CA GLU A 155 -9.67 1.23 -20.47
C GLU A 155 -10.67 2.39 -20.56
N LEU A 156 -10.84 3.12 -19.46
CA LEU A 156 -11.70 4.30 -19.43
C LEU A 156 -11.25 5.40 -20.40
N GLN A 157 -9.95 5.53 -20.64
CA GLN A 157 -9.43 6.53 -21.58
C GLN A 157 -9.74 6.17 -23.04
N PHE A 158 -9.78 4.89 -23.38
CA PHE A 158 -10.01 4.42 -24.75
C PHE A 158 -11.50 4.15 -25.05
N GLU A 159 -12.21 3.48 -24.13
CA GLU A 159 -13.59 3.04 -24.31
C GLU A 159 -14.61 4.16 -24.07
N ALA A 160 -14.35 5.14 -23.18
CA ALA A 160 -15.39 6.08 -22.74
C ALA A 160 -16.01 6.94 -23.85
N ASN A 161 -15.33 7.08 -25.00
CA ASN A 161 -15.83 7.86 -26.14
C ASN A 161 -16.56 7.01 -27.20
N ALA A 162 -16.67 5.69 -27.01
CA ALA A 162 -17.35 4.83 -27.96
C ALA A 162 -18.89 4.96 -27.84
N PRO A 163 -19.64 4.88 -28.96
CA PRO A 163 -21.10 5.10 -28.98
C PRO A 163 -21.92 4.11 -28.14
N HIS A 164 -21.35 2.94 -27.85
CA HIS A 164 -21.98 1.85 -27.10
C HIS A 164 -21.15 1.45 -25.86
N ALA A 165 -20.32 2.35 -25.36
CA ALA A 165 -19.52 2.09 -24.18
C ALA A 165 -20.41 1.90 -22.95
N ASN A 166 -20.10 0.90 -22.12
CA ASN A 166 -20.73 0.73 -20.80
C ASN A 166 -19.89 1.37 -19.68
N ILE A 167 -18.62 1.67 -19.95
CA ILE A 167 -17.65 2.20 -18.99
C ILE A 167 -17.53 3.72 -19.17
N HIS A 168 -18.20 4.49 -18.30
CA HIS A 168 -18.18 5.96 -18.37
C HIS A 168 -17.56 6.62 -17.15
N THR A 169 -17.55 5.95 -16.01
CA THR A 169 -17.00 6.49 -14.76
C THR A 169 -15.76 5.73 -14.29
N GLY A 170 -15.00 6.35 -13.39
CA GLY A 170 -13.86 5.70 -12.76
C GLY A 170 -14.25 4.46 -11.94
N GLY A 171 -15.47 4.45 -11.38
CA GLY A 171 -16.00 3.31 -10.63
C GLY A 171 -16.24 2.11 -11.53
N ASP A 172 -16.86 2.32 -12.69
CA ASP A 172 -17.17 1.26 -13.66
C ASP A 172 -15.88 0.61 -14.19
N ALA A 173 -14.88 1.44 -14.49
CA ALA A 173 -13.59 0.95 -14.95
C ALA A 173 -12.83 0.15 -13.88
N LEU A 174 -12.92 0.58 -12.61
CA LEU A 174 -12.35 -0.17 -11.48
C LEU A 174 -13.05 -1.51 -11.29
N TRP A 175 -14.38 -1.54 -11.39
CA TRP A 175 -15.17 -2.76 -11.32
C TRP A 175 -14.77 -3.74 -12.43
N TRP A 176 -14.74 -3.26 -13.67
CA TRP A 176 -14.33 -4.04 -14.83
C TRP A 176 -12.92 -4.63 -14.64
N ALA A 177 -11.95 -3.80 -14.20
CA ALA A 177 -10.58 -4.26 -14.01
C ALA A 177 -10.48 -5.35 -12.92
N MET A 178 -11.26 -5.24 -11.84
CA MET A 178 -11.31 -6.26 -10.78
C MET A 178 -11.93 -7.57 -11.27
N VAL A 179 -13.05 -7.50 -11.99
CA VAL A 179 -13.74 -8.68 -12.56
C VAL A 179 -12.87 -9.40 -13.58
N SER A 180 -12.16 -8.64 -14.41
CA SER A 180 -11.25 -9.16 -15.44
C SER A 180 -10.01 -9.84 -14.84
N ILE A 181 -9.32 -9.19 -13.90
CA ILE A 181 -8.12 -9.79 -13.27
C ILE A 181 -8.45 -10.99 -12.39
N ALA A 182 -9.64 -11.00 -11.77
CA ALA A 182 -10.16 -12.14 -11.01
C ALA A 182 -10.72 -13.24 -11.92
N THR A 183 -10.67 -13.06 -13.25
CA THR A 183 -11.15 -14.00 -14.26
C THR A 183 -12.64 -14.36 -14.14
N VAL A 184 -13.44 -13.46 -13.56
CA VAL A 184 -14.90 -13.63 -13.46
C VAL A 184 -15.56 -13.33 -14.81
N GLY A 185 -15.20 -12.20 -15.42
CA GLY A 185 -15.60 -11.85 -16.80
C GLY A 185 -17.11 -11.83 -17.04
N TYR A 186 -17.87 -11.00 -16.31
CA TYR A 186 -19.32 -10.87 -16.52
C TYR A 186 -19.71 -10.45 -17.94
N GLY A 187 -18.87 -9.63 -18.60
CA GLY A 187 -19.10 -9.17 -19.97
C GLY A 187 -20.12 -8.03 -20.08
N ASP A 188 -20.35 -7.33 -18.97
CA ASP A 188 -21.13 -6.10 -18.87
C ASP A 188 -20.32 -4.83 -19.19
#